data_AF-A0A2V6GSN9-F1
#
_entry.id   AF-A0A2V6GSN9-F1
#
_cell.length_a   1.000
_cell.length_b   1.000
_cell.length_c   1.000
_cell.angle_alpha   90.00
_cell.angle_beta   90.00
_cell.angle_gamma   90.00
#
_symmetry.space_group_name_H-M   'P 1'
#
loop_
_entity.id
_entity.type
_entity.pdbx_description
1 polymer ?
#
loop_
_entity_poly.entity_id
_entity_poly.type
_entity_poly.pdbx_seq_one_letter_code
_entity_poly.pdbx_strand_id
1 'polypeptide(L)'
;NFELQAAATDDAIVISLGTQHSFPLEEVFRYLNSKTVRDLLVQALLDAPMFTIRWRWNAARSLAVPRFRGGSKIAAPLQRMESENLLAAVFPEQLACLEHIVGDREIPDHPLVEQTIHDCLTEAMDIDGLEEVLRKIENGQIRCIARDLPEPSPLAAEILNARPYAFLDNAPLEERRTQAVYTRRASERSGSDGLGILDSAAIEKVQREAWPEAANADELHDALMLVGVMSPEEVQRTSNGKDVEQFVSTLVAENRATRVVFAAQHSKDREVLKCGSALPLSRGDGKSEKRSRWVGSALQNTSATRAFCIAAERLPMIQAIYPNAIVEPDLVLPDSVRGKVLERADAVRELVRGRMEVCGPISASELSEMFVLSRSEIDAALLALEAEGFILRGKFRPSATEQEWCDRRLLARIHRLTIDRLRAEIQPVSLQDFYRFLFAWQRADLEHRVEGPEGLQSVLEQLDGCELPLTAWESAVLAARVNDYDPEWLDRLCFSGRVGWGRLSSLQNPNARAFAPLRTSPIALYQRENLHDWLHLTQERFSFPQTNGPRLAGTLEDVGAKRVSLASSLPDAGLCSERRSRRNHWEMAWKVPRATRPSKNLRGYCCAAMALFFAVCSSARFLA
;
A
#
# COMPACT_ATOMS: atom_id res chain seq x y z
N ASN A 1 19.31 -21.20 6.93
CA ASN A 1 19.24 -19.78 7.35
C ASN A 1 18.10 -19.11 6.63
N PHE A 2 16.93 -19.13 7.26
CA PHE A 2 15.73 -18.48 6.81
C PHE A 2 15.73 -17.08 7.48
N GLU A 3 15.78 -15.99 6.72
CA GLU A 3 15.63 -14.65 7.30
C GLU A 3 14.14 -14.36 7.56
N LEU A 4 13.63 -14.89 8.67
CA LEU A 4 12.30 -14.60 9.19
C LEU A 4 12.43 -13.36 10.08
N GLN A 5 11.68 -12.31 9.77
CA GLN A 5 11.52 -11.18 10.69
C GLN A 5 10.20 -11.37 11.44
N ALA A 6 10.26 -11.44 12.76
CA ALA A 6 9.09 -11.49 13.63
C ALA A 6 9.02 -10.23 14.49
N ALA A 7 7.82 -9.68 14.62
CA ALA A 7 7.51 -8.58 15.53
C ALA A 7 6.25 -8.93 16.32
N ALA A 8 6.13 -8.41 17.53
CA ALA A 8 4.97 -8.61 18.38
C ALA A 8 4.49 -7.28 18.95
N THR A 9 3.17 -7.13 19.01
CA THR A 9 2.45 -6.10 19.77
C THR A 9 1.60 -6.80 20.83
N ASP A 10 0.94 -6.03 21.70
CA ASP A 10 0.02 -6.60 22.71
C ASP A 10 -1.12 -7.41 22.07
N ASP A 11 -1.54 -7.02 20.86
CA ASP A 11 -2.71 -7.59 20.19
C ASP A 11 -2.37 -8.54 19.03
N ALA A 12 -1.11 -8.63 18.60
CA ALA A 12 -0.75 -9.40 17.41
C ALA A 12 0.72 -9.81 17.30
N ILE A 13 0.95 -10.89 16.54
CA ILE A 13 2.27 -11.32 16.09
C ILE A 13 2.34 -11.14 14.57
N VAL A 14 3.37 -10.44 14.11
CA VAL A 14 3.62 -10.17 12.69
C VAL A 14 4.83 -10.95 12.24
N ILE A 15 4.65 -11.80 11.23
CA ILE A 15 5.71 -12.61 10.64
C ILE A 15 5.92 -12.15 9.21
N SER A 16 7.14 -11.72 8.88
CA SER A 16 7.53 -11.29 7.55
C SER A 16 8.50 -12.28 6.92
N LEU A 17 8.12 -12.78 5.74
CA LEU A 17 8.84 -13.80 4.98
C LEU A 17 9.53 -13.16 3.77
N GLY A 18 10.61 -13.77 3.30
CA GLY A 18 11.22 -13.40 2.01
C GLY A 18 10.33 -13.82 0.83
N THR A 19 10.55 -13.22 -0.35
CA THR A 19 9.74 -13.45 -1.57
C THR A 19 9.77 -14.88 -2.09
N GLN A 20 10.77 -15.69 -1.70
CA GLN A 20 10.94 -17.07 -2.14
C GLN A 20 10.31 -18.09 -1.19
N HIS A 21 9.69 -17.65 -0.10
CA HIS A 21 9.22 -18.53 0.95
C HIS A 21 7.73 -18.33 1.20
N SER A 22 6.97 -19.42 1.12
CA SER A 22 5.58 -19.49 1.54
C SER A 22 5.34 -20.81 2.27
N PHE A 23 4.40 -20.80 3.21
CA PHE A 23 3.90 -22.00 3.86
C PHE A 23 2.37 -21.93 3.93
N PRO A 24 1.68 -23.07 4.03
CA PRO A 24 0.23 -23.08 4.23
C PRO A 24 -0.14 -22.36 5.54
N LEU A 25 -1.00 -21.34 5.45
CA LEU A 25 -1.37 -20.50 6.59
C LEU A 25 -2.01 -21.29 7.75
N GLU A 26 -2.68 -22.38 7.45
CA GLU A 26 -3.34 -23.24 8.44
C GLU A 26 -2.34 -24.03 9.30
N GLU A 27 -1.13 -24.27 8.80
CA GLU A 27 -0.10 -25.05 9.50
C GLU A 27 0.58 -24.25 10.61
N VAL A 28 0.55 -22.92 10.53
CA VAL A 28 1.17 -22.01 11.52
C VAL A 28 0.68 -22.28 12.94
N PHE A 29 -0.62 -22.60 13.09
CA PHE A 29 -1.23 -22.89 14.39
C PHE A 29 -0.69 -24.16 15.05
N ARG A 30 0.05 -24.99 14.31
CA ARG A 30 0.61 -26.28 14.76
C ARG A 30 2.13 -26.28 14.88
N TYR A 31 2.79 -25.16 14.58
CA TYR A 31 4.25 -25.05 14.67
C TYR A 31 4.76 -25.11 16.11
N LEU A 32 3.94 -24.69 17.08
CA LEU A 32 4.23 -24.78 18.50
C LEU A 32 3.31 -25.82 19.15
N ASN A 33 3.89 -26.61 20.06
CA ASN A 33 3.16 -27.63 20.82
C ASN A 33 3.19 -27.29 22.31
N SER A 34 2.07 -27.49 23.00
CA SER A 34 1.94 -27.22 24.43
C SER A 34 2.96 -27.98 25.30
N LYS A 35 3.43 -29.15 24.85
CA LYS A 35 4.39 -29.99 25.59
C LYS A 35 5.85 -29.58 25.43
N THR A 36 6.19 -28.90 24.33
CA THR A 36 7.59 -28.58 23.97
C THR A 36 7.88 -27.09 23.97
N VAL A 37 6.85 -26.23 24.06
CA VAL A 37 6.99 -24.77 23.99
C VAL A 37 7.90 -24.22 25.09
N ARG A 38 7.89 -24.82 26.28
CA ARG A 38 8.71 -24.38 27.41
C ARG A 38 10.19 -24.51 27.12
N ASP A 39 10.62 -25.69 26.68
CA ASP A 39 12.04 -25.96 26.40
C ASP A 39 12.53 -25.11 25.22
N LEU A 40 11.69 -24.95 24.18
CA LEU A 40 11.97 -24.07 23.04
C LEU A 40 12.09 -22.60 23.46
N LEU A 41 11.18 -22.12 24.31
CA LEU A 41 11.22 -20.74 24.80
C LEU A 41 12.41 -20.50 25.71
N VAL A 42 12.80 -21.49 26.52
CA VAL A 42 14.03 -21.42 27.32
C VAL A 42 15.24 -21.20 26.41
N GLN A 43 15.38 -21.97 25.34
CA GLN A 43 16.49 -21.77 24.40
C GLN A 43 16.41 -20.40 23.71
N ALA A 44 15.23 -20.00 23.24
CA ALA A 44 15.05 -18.71 22.57
C ALA A 44 15.29 -17.49 23.49
N LEU A 45 14.93 -17.57 24.78
CA LEU A 45 15.10 -16.46 25.71
C LEU A 45 16.56 -16.19 26.04
N LEU A 46 17.43 -17.21 25.93
CA LEU A 46 18.86 -17.04 26.12
C LEU A 46 19.44 -16.06 25.08
N ASP A 47 18.86 -15.93 23.90
CA ASP A 47 19.30 -14.95 22.90
C ASP A 47 18.61 -13.58 23.06
N ALA A 48 17.56 -13.51 23.87
CA ALA A 48 16.81 -12.28 24.07
C ALA A 48 17.54 -11.32 25.03
N PRO A 49 17.54 -10.00 24.76
CA PRO A 49 18.16 -9.00 25.65
C PRO A 49 17.62 -9.02 27.09
N MET A 50 16.39 -9.50 27.29
CA MET A 50 15.74 -9.58 28.59
C MET A 50 16.50 -10.46 29.60
N PHE A 51 17.16 -11.54 29.15
CA PHE A 51 17.93 -12.41 30.03
C PHE A 51 19.04 -11.65 30.74
N THR A 52 19.85 -10.88 29.99
CA THR A 52 20.95 -10.11 30.56
C THR A 52 20.48 -9.03 31.53
N ILE A 53 19.31 -8.45 31.29
CA ILE A 53 18.70 -7.45 32.17
C ILE A 53 18.28 -8.09 33.49
N ARG A 54 17.57 -9.23 33.43
CA ARG A 54 17.10 -9.96 34.63
C ARG A 54 18.24 -10.60 35.41
N TRP A 55 19.26 -11.13 34.72
CA TRP A 55 20.49 -11.63 35.33
C TRP A 55 21.13 -10.56 36.21
N ARG A 56 21.30 -9.35 35.69
CA ARG A 56 21.89 -8.22 36.44
C ARG A 56 21.07 -7.84 37.67
N TRP A 57 19.74 -7.93 37.59
CA TRP A 57 18.87 -7.71 38.74
C TRP A 57 19.03 -8.81 39.79
N ASN A 58 19.12 -10.07 39.37
CA ASN A 58 19.30 -11.21 40.27
C ASN A 58 20.68 -11.25 40.92
N ALA A 59 21.74 -10.95 40.16
CA ALA A 59 23.09 -10.78 40.68
C ALA A 59 23.19 -9.65 41.72
N ALA A 60 22.44 -8.56 41.53
CA ALA A 60 22.38 -7.47 42.49
C ALA A 60 21.51 -7.78 43.72
N ARG A 61 20.36 -8.46 43.54
CA ARG A 61 19.44 -8.87 44.62
C ARG A 61 20.06 -9.92 45.54
N SER A 62 20.76 -10.89 44.96
CA SER A 62 21.48 -11.95 45.69
C SER A 62 22.76 -11.48 46.38
N LEU A 63 23.16 -10.21 46.20
CA LEU A 63 24.42 -9.65 46.70
C LEU A 63 25.67 -10.37 46.14
N ALA A 64 25.54 -11.11 45.03
CA ALA A 64 26.66 -11.74 44.34
C ALA A 64 27.61 -10.71 43.71
N VAL A 65 27.10 -9.53 43.36
CA VAL A 65 27.90 -8.40 42.86
C VAL A 65 28.00 -7.31 43.95
N PRO A 66 29.22 -6.82 44.27
CA PRO A 66 29.40 -5.81 45.30
C PRO A 66 28.69 -4.50 44.93
N ARG A 67 27.89 -3.97 45.86
CA ARG A 67 27.16 -2.70 45.67
C ARG A 67 27.95 -1.49 46.16
N PHE A 68 28.87 -1.72 47.09
CA PHE A 68 29.71 -0.71 47.72
C PHE A 68 31.17 -1.13 47.67
N ARG A 69 32.07 -0.16 47.44
CA ARG A 69 33.52 -0.34 47.52
C ARG A 69 34.11 0.85 48.29
N GLY A 70 34.83 0.57 49.37
CA GLY A 70 35.40 1.62 50.23
C GLY A 70 34.38 2.59 50.84
N GLY A 71 33.19 2.09 51.24
CA GLY A 71 32.13 2.91 51.84
C GLY A 71 31.30 3.75 50.85
N SER A 72 31.66 3.74 49.56
CA SER A 72 30.94 4.47 48.50
C SER A 72 30.19 3.51 47.59
N LYS A 73 29.06 3.97 47.02
CA LYS A 73 28.24 3.18 46.08
C LYS A 73 28.96 3.05 44.75
N ILE A 74 29.06 1.83 44.22
CA ILE A 74 29.68 1.58 42.92
C ILE A 74 28.80 2.17 41.81
N ALA A 75 29.42 2.84 40.84
CA ALA A 75 28.72 3.44 39.69
C ALA A 75 28.04 2.37 38.84
N ALA A 76 26.87 2.70 38.26
CA ALA A 76 26.06 1.75 37.50
C ALA A 76 26.82 1.05 36.35
N PRO A 77 27.68 1.72 35.54
CA PRO A 77 28.46 1.05 34.49
C PRO A 77 29.37 -0.06 35.02
N LEU A 78 30.07 0.18 36.14
CA LEU A 78 30.94 -0.81 36.77
C LEU A 78 30.15 -1.99 37.31
N GLN A 79 28.96 -1.76 37.88
CA GLN A 79 28.08 -2.86 38.30
C GLN A 79 27.61 -3.71 37.12
N ARG A 80 27.44 -3.14 35.92
CA ARG A 80 27.12 -3.93 34.70
C ARG A 80 28.28 -4.86 34.36
N MET A 81 29.48 -4.30 34.26
CA MET A 81 30.70 -5.03 33.94
C MET A 81 30.95 -6.18 34.93
N GLU A 82 30.79 -5.95 36.23
CA GLU A 82 30.98 -7.01 37.24
C GLU A 82 29.88 -8.10 37.16
N SER A 83 28.65 -7.73 36.80
CA SER A 83 27.58 -8.71 36.60
C SER A 83 27.77 -9.54 35.33
N GLU A 84 28.33 -8.94 34.28
CA GLU A 84 28.73 -9.63 33.05
C GLU A 84 29.93 -10.54 33.30
N ASN A 85 30.91 -10.14 34.10
CA ASN A 85 32.01 -11.01 34.54
C ASN A 85 31.50 -12.22 35.31
N LEU A 86 30.51 -12.04 36.20
CA LEU A 86 29.88 -13.15 36.92
C LEU A 86 29.13 -14.07 35.94
N LEU A 87 28.44 -13.52 34.94
CA LEU A 87 27.80 -14.31 33.90
C LEU A 87 28.82 -15.15 33.12
N ALA A 88 29.95 -14.54 32.73
CA ALA A 88 31.02 -15.22 32.02
C ALA A 88 31.62 -16.38 32.81
N ALA A 89 31.67 -16.26 34.14
CA ALA A 89 32.20 -17.31 35.02
C ALA A 89 31.20 -18.46 35.25
N VAL A 90 29.91 -18.16 35.34
CA VAL A 90 28.85 -19.12 35.68
C VAL A 90 28.24 -19.78 34.44
N PHE A 91 28.04 -19.01 33.38
CA PHE A 91 27.43 -19.48 32.13
C PHE A 91 28.20 -18.92 30.91
N PRO A 92 29.39 -19.47 30.60
CA PRO A 92 30.25 -18.96 29.53
C PRO A 92 29.60 -19.00 28.14
N GLU A 93 28.82 -20.05 27.85
CA GLU A 93 28.14 -20.24 26.56
C GLU A 93 27.12 -19.13 26.23
N GLN A 94 26.58 -18.48 27.26
CA GLN A 94 25.65 -17.37 27.10
C GLN A 94 26.28 -16.12 26.48
N LEU A 95 27.61 -15.98 26.56
CA LEU A 95 28.37 -14.87 25.97
C LEU A 95 29.06 -15.27 24.67
N ALA A 96 28.96 -16.53 24.25
CA ALA A 96 29.57 -17.00 23.01
C ALA A 96 28.82 -16.46 21.78
N CYS A 97 29.57 -16.08 20.74
CA CYS A 97 29.00 -15.61 19.48
C CYS A 97 28.12 -16.70 18.83
N LEU A 98 26.97 -16.29 18.29
CA LEU A 98 25.99 -17.13 17.60
C LEU A 98 26.58 -18.04 16.50
N GLU A 99 27.73 -17.66 15.91
CA GLU A 99 28.38 -18.42 14.85
C GLU A 99 29.19 -19.65 15.33
N HIS A 100 29.44 -19.79 16.64
CA HIS A 100 30.31 -20.84 17.19
C HIS A 100 29.57 -21.95 17.94
N ILE A 101 28.26 -21.85 18.13
CA ILE A 101 27.47 -22.86 18.84
C ILE A 101 26.63 -23.65 17.83
N VAL A 102 26.80 -24.97 17.82
CA VAL A 102 26.00 -25.88 16.99
C VAL A 102 25.08 -26.68 17.91
N GLY A 103 23.80 -26.31 17.96
CA GLY A 103 22.78 -26.98 18.77
C GLY A 103 22.28 -26.14 19.95
N ASP A 104 21.51 -26.79 20.84
CA ASP A 104 20.95 -26.19 22.05
C ASP A 104 22.05 -25.90 23.08
N ARG A 105 21.90 -24.81 23.85
CA ARG A 105 22.85 -24.46 24.92
C ARG A 105 22.66 -25.38 26.11
N GLU A 106 23.77 -25.84 26.69
CA GLU A 106 23.73 -26.58 27.95
C GLU A 106 23.58 -25.58 29.11
N ILE A 107 22.44 -25.64 29.80
CA ILE A 107 22.14 -24.72 30.89
C ILE A 107 22.82 -25.22 32.17
N PRO A 108 23.71 -24.42 32.79
CA PRO A 108 24.39 -24.82 34.01
C PRO A 108 23.42 -24.97 35.20
N ASP A 109 23.67 -25.98 36.03
CA ASP A 109 23.02 -26.14 37.35
C ASP A 109 23.58 -25.06 38.31
N HIS A 110 22.94 -23.89 38.30
CA HIS A 110 23.32 -22.77 39.15
C HIS A 110 22.09 -21.96 39.60
N PRO A 111 21.92 -21.69 40.91
CA PRO A 111 20.70 -21.05 41.44
C PRO A 111 20.37 -19.70 40.81
N LEU A 112 21.38 -18.88 40.48
CA LEU A 112 21.15 -17.59 39.81
C LEU A 112 20.71 -17.75 38.36
N VAL A 113 21.13 -18.81 37.66
CA VAL A 113 20.73 -19.08 36.27
C VAL A 113 19.29 -19.55 36.28
N GLU A 114 18.97 -20.54 37.13
CA GLU A 114 17.61 -21.05 37.31
C GLU A 114 16.63 -19.94 37.70
N GLN A 115 16.97 -19.11 38.69
CA GLN A 115 16.12 -18.00 39.10
C GLN A 115 15.95 -16.97 37.98
N THR A 116 16.99 -16.72 37.17
CA THR A 116 16.90 -15.77 36.05
C THR A 116 16.00 -16.29 34.95
N ILE A 117 16.11 -17.58 34.61
CA ILE A 117 15.21 -18.23 33.65
C ILE A 117 13.78 -18.20 34.18
N HIS A 118 13.58 -18.54 35.46
CA HIS A 118 12.27 -18.50 36.09
C HIS A 118 11.65 -17.09 36.03
N ASP A 119 12.36 -16.04 36.46
CA ASP A 119 11.88 -14.66 36.42
C ASP A 119 11.57 -14.20 34.98
N CYS A 120 12.36 -14.62 33.99
CA CYS A 120 12.09 -14.34 32.59
C CYS A 120 10.78 -15.02 32.13
N LEU A 121 10.54 -16.26 32.51
CA LEU A 121 9.37 -17.03 32.08
C LEU A 121 8.07 -16.68 32.81
N THR A 122 8.14 -16.23 34.08
CA THR A 122 6.94 -16.04 34.93
C THR A 122 6.68 -14.59 35.34
N GLU A 123 7.72 -13.74 35.48
CA GLU A 123 7.52 -12.32 35.80
C GLU A 123 7.52 -11.43 34.55
N ALA A 124 8.43 -11.70 33.60
CA ALA A 124 8.51 -10.93 32.36
C ALA A 124 7.57 -11.46 31.27
N MET A 125 7.23 -12.74 31.34
CA MET A 125 6.35 -13.45 30.42
C MET A 125 5.33 -14.28 31.21
N ASP A 126 4.35 -14.85 30.50
CA ASP A 126 3.34 -15.76 31.07
C ASP A 126 3.41 -17.11 30.35
N ILE A 127 4.40 -17.94 30.71
CA ILE A 127 4.57 -19.26 30.10
C ILE A 127 3.39 -20.19 30.38
N ASP A 128 2.81 -20.14 31.58
CA ASP A 128 1.71 -21.01 31.96
C ASP A 128 0.44 -20.64 31.18
N GLY A 129 0.19 -19.33 30.98
CA GLY A 129 -0.85 -18.83 30.09
C GLY A 129 -0.65 -19.22 28.63
N LEU A 130 0.59 -19.18 28.13
CA LEU A 130 0.92 -19.62 26.77
C LEU A 130 0.65 -21.12 26.57
N GLU A 131 1.09 -21.97 27.50
CA GLU A 131 0.81 -23.41 27.48
C GLU A 131 -0.70 -23.70 27.46
N GLU A 132 -1.48 -22.95 28.25
CA GLU A 132 -2.93 -23.07 28.28
C GLU A 132 -3.58 -22.66 26.95
N VAL A 133 -3.13 -21.56 26.33
CA VAL A 133 -3.62 -21.11 25.02
C VAL A 133 -3.33 -22.17 23.94
N LEU A 134 -2.12 -22.71 23.90
CA LEU A 134 -1.76 -23.77 22.95
C LEU A 134 -2.60 -25.02 23.16
N ARG A 135 -2.82 -25.44 24.40
CA ARG A 135 -3.69 -26.58 24.73
C ARG A 135 -5.13 -26.36 24.29
N LYS A 136 -5.65 -25.14 24.43
CA LYS A 136 -7.00 -24.77 23.94
C LYS A 136 -7.10 -24.78 22.41
N ILE A 137 -6.03 -24.39 21.71
CA ILE A 137 -5.95 -24.49 20.24
C ILE A 137 -5.91 -25.97 19.82
N GLU A 138 -5.06 -26.79 20.43
CA GLU A 138 -4.93 -28.22 20.16
C GLU A 138 -6.24 -28.99 20.37
N ASN A 139 -6.99 -28.64 21.42
CA ASN A 139 -8.30 -29.24 21.74
C ASN A 139 -9.47 -28.64 20.92
N GLY A 140 -9.21 -27.69 20.03
CA GLY A 140 -10.25 -27.04 19.20
C GLY A 140 -11.21 -26.13 19.97
N GLN A 141 -10.86 -25.73 21.20
CA GLN A 141 -11.64 -24.77 22.00
C GLN A 141 -11.45 -23.33 21.51
N ILE A 142 -10.25 -23.01 21.00
CA ILE A 142 -9.99 -21.77 20.28
C ILE A 142 -10.11 -22.05 18.79
N ARG A 143 -11.02 -21.33 18.14
CA ARG A 143 -11.21 -21.44 16.69
C ARG A 143 -10.15 -20.61 15.97
N CYS A 144 -9.27 -21.29 15.23
CA CYS A 144 -8.29 -20.66 14.36
C CYS A 144 -8.85 -20.53 12.93
N ILE A 145 -8.63 -19.39 12.28
CA ILE A 145 -9.10 -19.12 10.92
C ILE A 145 -7.93 -18.57 10.11
N ALA A 146 -7.56 -19.26 9.04
CA ALA A 146 -6.60 -18.77 8.05
C ALA A 146 -7.33 -18.00 6.94
N ARG A 147 -6.85 -16.80 6.61
CA ARG A 147 -7.34 -16.01 5.47
C ARG A 147 -6.16 -15.45 4.69
N ASP A 148 -6.08 -15.84 3.43
CA ASP A 148 -5.19 -15.20 2.45
C ASP A 148 -5.97 -14.04 1.80
N LEU A 149 -5.50 -12.82 2.01
CA LEU A 149 -6.15 -11.61 1.53
C LEU A 149 -5.20 -10.84 0.61
N PRO A 150 -5.70 -10.29 -0.51
CA PRO A 150 -4.88 -9.48 -1.43
C PRO A 150 -4.45 -8.15 -0.80
N GLU A 151 -5.19 -7.68 0.21
CA GLU A 151 -4.91 -6.44 0.96
C GLU A 151 -5.03 -6.71 2.47
N PRO A 152 -4.27 -5.98 3.31
CA PRO A 152 -4.37 -6.13 4.77
C PRO A 152 -5.77 -5.74 5.26
N SER A 153 -6.33 -6.55 6.15
CA SER A 153 -7.59 -6.23 6.84
C SER A 153 -7.44 -4.95 7.69
N PRO A 154 -8.53 -4.27 8.08
CA PRO A 154 -8.44 -3.10 8.97
C PRO A 154 -7.69 -3.36 10.28
N LEU A 155 -7.83 -4.55 10.85
CA LEU A 155 -7.09 -4.96 12.05
C LEU A 155 -5.58 -5.11 11.76
N ALA A 156 -5.25 -5.78 10.65
CA ALA A 156 -3.86 -5.93 10.21
C ALA A 156 -3.24 -4.57 9.83
N ALA A 157 -4.02 -3.67 9.24
CA ALA A 157 -3.61 -2.33 8.85
C ALA A 157 -3.20 -1.48 10.05
N GLU A 158 -3.93 -1.56 11.17
CA GLU A 158 -3.56 -0.87 12.40
C GLU A 158 -2.21 -1.36 12.93
N ILE A 159 -2.00 -2.67 12.94
CA ILE A 159 -0.75 -3.29 13.42
C ILE A 159 0.43 -2.94 12.50
N LEU A 160 0.24 -2.97 11.18
CA LEU A 160 1.29 -2.65 10.21
C LEU A 160 1.74 -1.18 10.27
N ASN A 161 0.81 -0.27 10.59
CA ASN A 161 1.09 1.16 10.73
C ASN A 161 1.37 1.58 12.18
N ALA A 162 1.48 0.62 13.10
CA ALA A 162 1.74 0.92 14.50
C ALA A 162 3.08 1.66 14.65
N ARG A 163 3.11 2.60 15.61
CA ARG A 163 4.32 3.36 15.91
C ARG A 163 5.40 2.41 16.46
N PRO A 164 6.70 2.72 16.31
CA PRO A 164 7.77 1.80 16.69
C PRO A 164 7.76 1.41 18.17
N TYR A 165 7.25 2.29 19.04
CA TYR A 165 7.10 2.01 20.47
C TYR A 165 5.96 1.02 20.81
N ALA A 166 5.09 0.69 19.86
CA ALA A 166 4.01 -0.27 20.06
C ALA A 166 4.51 -1.72 19.89
N PHE A 167 5.68 -1.90 19.28
CA PHE A 167 6.29 -3.21 19.14
C PHE A 167 7.18 -3.52 20.34
N LEU A 168 7.18 -4.79 20.75
CA LEU A 168 7.96 -5.30 21.88
C LEU A 168 9.44 -5.53 21.54
N ASP A 169 9.81 -5.44 20.25
CA ASP A 169 11.17 -5.60 19.76
C ASP A 169 11.86 -4.25 19.44
N ASN A 170 13.17 -4.19 19.63
CA ASN A 170 13.96 -2.98 19.42
C ASN A 170 14.40 -2.76 17.96
N ALA A 171 13.84 -3.51 16.99
CA ALA A 171 14.22 -3.38 15.59
C ALA A 171 13.80 -2.00 15.04
N PRO A 172 14.72 -1.24 14.40
CA PRO A 172 14.41 0.02 13.74
C PRO A 172 13.28 -0.15 12.72
N LEU A 173 12.46 0.88 12.50
CA LEU A 173 11.38 0.80 11.52
C LEU A 173 11.91 0.53 10.11
N GLU A 174 13.07 1.10 9.78
CA GLU A 174 13.68 1.06 8.46
C GLU A 174 14.12 -0.35 8.05
N GLU A 175 14.37 -1.23 9.02
CA GLU A 175 14.76 -2.62 8.79
C GLU A 175 13.54 -3.55 8.64
N ARG A 176 12.33 -3.06 8.92
CA ARG A 176 11.11 -3.86 8.88
C ARG A 176 10.52 -3.92 7.48
N ARG A 177 10.44 -5.14 6.93
CA ARG A 177 9.78 -5.41 5.63
C ARG A 177 8.30 -5.02 5.61
N THR A 178 7.65 -4.88 6.78
CA THR A 178 6.25 -4.46 6.92
C THR A 178 5.99 -3.02 6.48
N GLN A 179 6.98 -2.12 6.53
CA GLN A 179 6.88 -0.73 6.03
C GLN A 179 6.58 -0.67 4.52
N ALA A 180 6.95 -1.70 3.76
CA ALA A 180 6.65 -1.76 2.33
C ALA A 180 5.15 -2.02 2.05
N VAL A 181 4.38 -2.46 3.05
CA VAL A 181 2.96 -2.78 2.93
C VAL A 181 2.12 -1.53 3.18
N TYR A 182 1.94 -0.72 2.13
CA TYR A 182 1.07 0.46 2.20
C TYR A 182 -0.41 0.08 2.27
N THR A 183 -1.11 0.57 3.29
CA THR A 183 -2.57 0.57 3.38
C THR A 183 -3.16 1.80 2.69
N ARG A 184 -4.18 1.62 1.86
CA ARG A 184 -5.05 2.75 1.47
C ARG A 184 -5.68 3.35 2.73
N ARG A 185 -5.89 4.67 2.75
CA ARG A 185 -6.79 5.30 3.71
C ARG A 185 -8.17 4.63 3.56
N ALA A 186 -8.71 4.11 4.65
CA ALA A 186 -10.03 3.46 4.71
C ALA A 186 -11.22 4.42 4.43
N SER A 187 -10.96 5.62 3.88
CA SER A 187 -11.98 6.65 3.70
C SER A 187 -12.83 6.48 2.43
N GLU A 188 -12.50 5.56 1.53
CA GLU A 188 -13.36 5.22 0.40
C GLU A 188 -14.07 3.90 0.65
N ARG A 189 -14.98 3.91 1.63
CA ARG A 189 -16.10 2.97 1.66
C ARG A 189 -17.11 3.37 0.57
N SER A 190 -16.69 3.28 -0.70
CA SER A 190 -17.66 3.04 -1.76
C SER A 190 -18.12 1.59 -1.60
N GLY A 191 -19.44 1.38 -1.66
CA GLY A 191 -20.12 0.15 -1.25
C GLY A 191 -19.53 -1.13 -1.85
N SER A 192 -20.03 -2.25 -1.35
CA SER A 192 -19.65 -3.64 -1.63
C SER A 192 -19.55 -4.10 -3.12
N ASP A 193 -19.57 -3.18 -4.08
CA ASP A 193 -19.34 -3.36 -5.52
C ASP A 193 -18.03 -2.69 -6.04
N GLY A 194 -17.31 -1.90 -5.22
CA GLY A 194 -16.18 -1.07 -5.67
C GLY A 194 -14.76 -1.65 -5.47
N LEU A 195 -14.62 -2.84 -4.89
CA LEU A 195 -13.33 -3.43 -4.48
C LEU A 195 -12.43 -3.91 -5.65
N GLY A 196 -12.67 -3.49 -6.88
CA GLY A 196 -11.97 -4.04 -8.04
C GLY A 196 -11.84 -3.13 -9.27
N ILE A 197 -12.23 -1.86 -9.18
CA ILE A 197 -12.12 -0.97 -10.34
C ILE A 197 -10.64 -0.64 -10.57
N LEU A 198 -10.04 -1.34 -11.52
CA LEU A 198 -8.67 -1.09 -11.95
C LEU A 198 -8.66 0.15 -12.85
N ASP A 199 -7.52 0.84 -12.85
CA ASP A 199 -7.33 1.97 -13.76
C ASP A 199 -7.32 1.47 -15.21
N SER A 200 -8.17 2.05 -16.07
CA SER A 200 -8.28 1.63 -17.47
C SER A 200 -6.96 1.80 -18.22
N ALA A 201 -6.20 2.86 -17.92
CA ALA A 201 -4.89 3.08 -18.52
C ALA A 201 -3.86 2.01 -18.08
N ALA A 202 -3.93 1.55 -16.82
CA ALA A 202 -3.10 0.44 -16.34
C ALA A 202 -3.47 -0.89 -17.02
N ILE A 203 -4.76 -1.17 -17.22
CA ILE A 203 -5.23 -2.35 -17.95
C ILE A 203 -4.69 -2.34 -19.38
N GLU A 204 -4.90 -1.24 -20.12
CA GLU A 204 -4.46 -1.11 -21.51
C GLU A 204 -2.93 -1.24 -21.65
N LYS A 205 -2.18 -0.68 -20.70
CA LYS A 205 -0.73 -0.78 -20.68
C LYS A 205 -0.28 -2.22 -20.50
N VAL A 206 -0.84 -2.95 -19.53
CA VAL A 206 -0.46 -4.35 -19.29
C VAL A 206 -0.91 -5.25 -20.44
N GLN A 207 -2.09 -5.04 -21.01
CA GLN A 207 -2.54 -5.79 -22.19
C GLN A 207 -1.60 -5.60 -23.38
N ARG A 208 -1.11 -4.38 -23.60
CA ARG A 208 -0.14 -4.09 -24.65
C ARG A 208 1.21 -4.76 -24.39
N GLU A 209 1.71 -4.68 -23.15
CA GLU A 209 3.01 -5.24 -22.75
C GLU A 209 3.00 -6.77 -22.59
N ALA A 210 1.83 -7.37 -22.34
CA ALA A 210 1.67 -8.82 -22.23
C ALA A 210 1.49 -9.49 -23.60
N TRP A 211 1.06 -8.75 -24.61
CA TRP A 211 0.95 -9.26 -25.97
C TRP A 211 2.35 -9.55 -26.53
N PRO A 212 2.58 -10.73 -27.15
CA PRO A 212 3.88 -11.05 -27.73
C PRO A 212 4.16 -10.15 -28.95
N GLU A 213 5.40 -9.68 -29.06
CA GLU A 213 5.90 -8.99 -30.25
C GLU A 213 6.96 -9.88 -30.91
N ALA A 214 6.85 -10.06 -32.24
CA ALA A 214 7.76 -10.91 -33.00
C ALA A 214 8.46 -10.11 -34.11
N ALA A 215 9.78 -10.04 -34.03
CA ALA A 215 10.65 -9.40 -35.01
C ALA A 215 11.20 -10.38 -36.07
N ASN A 216 11.07 -11.68 -35.84
CA ASN A 216 11.53 -12.74 -36.75
C ASN A 216 10.57 -13.96 -36.73
N ALA A 217 10.85 -14.95 -37.58
CA ALA A 217 10.03 -16.16 -37.70
C ALA A 217 10.04 -17.01 -36.42
N ASP A 218 11.17 -17.11 -35.71
CA ASP A 218 11.28 -17.90 -34.49
C ASP A 218 10.45 -17.31 -33.35
N GLU A 219 10.52 -15.99 -33.15
CA GLU A 219 9.70 -15.27 -32.16
C GLU A 219 8.20 -15.37 -32.49
N LEU A 220 7.83 -15.38 -33.77
CA LEU A 220 6.44 -15.59 -34.19
C LEU A 220 5.97 -17.02 -33.86
N HIS A 221 6.84 -18.01 -34.03
CA HIS A 221 6.55 -19.38 -33.64
C HIS A 221 6.38 -19.53 -32.12
N ASP A 222 7.25 -18.90 -31.32
CA ASP A 222 7.11 -18.85 -29.86
C ASP A 222 5.79 -18.18 -29.44
N ALA A 223 5.40 -17.10 -30.13
CA ALA A 223 4.13 -16.43 -29.90
C ALA A 223 2.93 -17.35 -30.21
N LEU A 224 2.98 -18.12 -31.31
CA LEU A 224 1.96 -19.13 -31.64
C LEU A 224 1.91 -20.25 -30.60
N MET A 225 3.07 -20.64 -30.06
CA MET A 225 3.15 -21.63 -28.99
C MET A 225 2.56 -21.14 -27.68
N LEU A 226 2.74 -19.86 -27.35
CA LEU A 226 2.18 -19.20 -26.16
C LEU A 226 0.65 -19.07 -26.26
N VAL A 227 0.15 -18.45 -27.34
CA VAL A 227 -1.28 -18.09 -27.47
C VAL A 227 -2.14 -19.28 -27.91
N GLY A 228 -1.54 -20.29 -28.55
CA GLY A 228 -2.20 -21.50 -29.03
C GLY A 228 -2.87 -21.33 -30.39
N VAL A 229 -3.73 -20.31 -30.56
CA VAL A 229 -4.33 -19.94 -31.86
C VAL A 229 -4.29 -18.44 -32.05
N MET A 230 -3.95 -17.98 -33.25
CA MET A 230 -4.02 -16.56 -33.62
C MET A 230 -4.90 -16.35 -34.85
N SER A 231 -5.75 -15.33 -34.83
CA SER A 231 -6.43 -14.88 -36.06
C SER A 231 -5.43 -14.22 -37.02
N PRO A 232 -5.74 -14.08 -38.32
CA PRO A 232 -4.88 -13.36 -39.26
C PRO A 232 -4.60 -11.92 -38.82
N GLU A 233 -5.56 -11.26 -38.17
CA GLU A 233 -5.41 -9.91 -37.61
C GLU A 233 -4.46 -9.89 -36.41
N GLU A 234 -4.52 -10.92 -35.56
CA GLU A 234 -3.64 -11.09 -34.40
C GLU A 234 -2.20 -11.37 -34.84
N VAL A 235 -2.00 -12.21 -35.85
CA VAL A 235 -0.67 -12.43 -36.45
C VAL A 235 -0.10 -11.11 -36.99
N GLN A 236 -0.93 -10.30 -37.65
CA GLN A 236 -0.53 -8.97 -38.12
C GLN A 236 -0.13 -8.03 -36.97
N ARG A 237 -0.88 -8.07 -35.87
CA ARG A 237 -0.61 -7.30 -34.64
C ARG A 237 0.72 -7.69 -34.00
N THR A 238 0.99 -8.99 -33.86
CA THR A 238 2.22 -9.53 -33.25
C THR A 238 3.48 -9.11 -34.02
N SER A 239 3.42 -9.01 -35.34
CA SER A 239 4.57 -8.63 -36.18
C SER A 239 4.65 -7.13 -36.52
N ASN A 240 3.90 -6.26 -35.82
CA ASN A 240 3.83 -4.81 -36.09
C ASN A 240 3.58 -4.45 -37.57
N GLY A 241 2.89 -5.35 -38.28
CA GLY A 241 2.55 -5.26 -39.69
C GLY A 241 3.69 -5.24 -40.71
N LYS A 242 4.94 -5.50 -40.32
CA LYS A 242 6.08 -5.62 -41.24
C LYS A 242 6.39 -7.10 -41.49
N ASP A 243 6.65 -7.44 -42.75
CA ASP A 243 7.19 -8.75 -43.17
C ASP A 243 6.42 -10.00 -42.69
N VAL A 244 5.15 -9.86 -42.31
CA VAL A 244 4.28 -10.96 -41.83
C VAL A 244 4.20 -12.10 -42.83
N GLU A 245 4.06 -11.76 -44.12
CA GLU A 245 4.06 -12.75 -45.19
C GLU A 245 5.37 -13.53 -45.29
N GLN A 246 6.51 -12.89 -44.98
CA GLN A 246 7.83 -13.53 -45.00
C GLN A 246 8.01 -14.47 -43.80
N PHE A 247 7.65 -14.04 -42.60
CA PHE A 247 7.76 -14.88 -41.40
C PHE A 247 6.87 -16.11 -41.49
N VAL A 248 5.60 -15.90 -41.87
CA VAL A 248 4.66 -17.01 -41.96
C VAL A 248 5.03 -17.95 -43.11
N SER A 249 5.47 -17.44 -44.27
CA SER A 249 5.93 -18.31 -45.36
C SER A 249 7.19 -19.09 -45.02
N THR A 250 8.11 -18.51 -44.24
CA THR A 250 9.29 -19.21 -43.73
C THR A 250 8.89 -20.35 -42.79
N LEU A 251 8.02 -20.07 -41.81
CA LEU A 251 7.54 -21.10 -40.87
C LEU A 251 6.78 -22.23 -41.56
N VAL A 252 6.04 -21.92 -42.62
CA VAL A 252 5.32 -22.93 -43.40
C VAL A 252 6.26 -23.76 -44.27
N ALA A 253 7.27 -23.12 -44.87
CA ALA A 253 8.30 -23.83 -45.62
C ALA A 253 9.12 -24.78 -44.72
N GLU A 254 9.35 -24.38 -43.47
CA GLU A 254 9.99 -25.19 -42.43
C GLU A 254 9.05 -26.20 -41.74
N ASN A 255 7.75 -26.20 -42.10
CA ASN A 255 6.73 -27.09 -41.53
C ASN A 255 6.46 -26.88 -40.02
N ARG A 256 6.66 -25.65 -39.53
CA ARG A 256 6.52 -25.23 -38.13
C ARG A 256 5.23 -24.49 -37.83
N ALA A 257 4.50 -24.02 -38.84
CA ALA A 257 3.20 -23.38 -38.69
C ALA A 257 2.25 -23.78 -39.82
N THR A 258 0.95 -23.75 -39.54
CA THR A 258 -0.09 -24.01 -40.54
C THR A 258 -1.33 -23.16 -40.28
N ARG A 259 -2.14 -23.00 -41.33
CA ARG A 259 -3.43 -22.34 -41.24
C ARG A 259 -4.52 -23.40 -41.12
N VAL A 260 -5.38 -23.23 -40.13
CA VAL A 260 -6.53 -24.09 -39.88
C VAL A 260 -7.80 -23.32 -40.18
N VAL A 261 -8.65 -23.89 -41.04
CA VAL A 261 -9.88 -23.28 -41.52
C VAL A 261 -11.06 -24.18 -41.17
N PHE A 262 -12.10 -23.63 -40.56
CA PHE A 262 -13.28 -24.41 -40.16
C PHE A 262 -14.56 -23.59 -40.31
N ALA A 263 -15.67 -24.30 -40.48
CA ALA A 263 -16.99 -23.69 -40.50
C ALA A 263 -17.40 -23.30 -39.07
N ALA A 264 -17.81 -22.05 -38.86
CA ALA A 264 -18.32 -21.59 -37.57
C ALA A 264 -19.62 -22.34 -37.25
N GLN A 265 -19.58 -23.28 -36.30
CA GLN A 265 -20.76 -24.00 -35.87
C GLN A 265 -21.64 -23.08 -35.02
N HIS A 266 -22.69 -22.50 -35.62
CA HIS A 266 -23.80 -21.97 -34.82
C HIS A 266 -24.65 -23.16 -34.37
N SER A 267 -24.61 -23.50 -33.08
CA SER A 267 -25.55 -24.45 -32.47
C SER A 267 -26.97 -23.86 -32.56
N LYS A 268 -27.72 -24.25 -33.60
CA LYS A 268 -29.16 -24.04 -33.62
C LYS A 268 -29.82 -25.18 -32.85
N ASP A 269 -30.09 -24.95 -31.56
CA ASP A 269 -31.29 -25.50 -30.93
C ASP A 269 -32.51 -24.77 -31.52
N ARG A 270 -32.89 -25.19 -32.73
CA ARG A 270 -34.24 -24.95 -33.26
C ARG A 270 -34.52 -26.03 -34.29
N GLU A 271 -35.17 -27.10 -33.84
CA GLU A 271 -35.84 -28.05 -34.71
C GLU A 271 -36.74 -27.30 -35.71
N VAL A 272 -36.75 -27.76 -36.96
CA VAL A 272 -37.95 -28.14 -37.75
C VAL A 272 -37.70 -28.02 -39.27
N LEU A 273 -37.96 -29.16 -39.94
CA LEU A 273 -38.34 -29.43 -41.35
C LEU A 273 -37.32 -29.35 -42.51
N LYS A 274 -37.10 -30.54 -43.08
CA LYS A 274 -36.56 -30.85 -44.41
C LYS A 274 -37.37 -30.19 -45.54
N CYS A 275 -36.69 -29.79 -46.62
CA CYS A 275 -37.04 -30.21 -47.98
C CYS A 275 -35.87 -29.98 -48.94
N GLY A 276 -35.58 -30.97 -49.79
CA GLY A 276 -34.45 -30.93 -50.73
C GLY A 276 -34.81 -30.48 -52.14
N SER A 277 -33.78 -30.27 -52.96
CA SER A 277 -33.78 -30.53 -54.40
C SER A 277 -32.35 -30.38 -54.95
N ALA A 278 -32.02 -31.23 -55.92
CA ALA A 278 -30.69 -31.51 -56.44
C ALA A 278 -30.30 -30.69 -57.69
N LEU A 279 -28.98 -30.43 -57.83
CA LEU A 279 -28.13 -30.34 -59.05
C LEU A 279 -28.39 -29.20 -60.09
N PRO A 280 -27.42 -28.85 -60.99
CA PRO A 280 -26.18 -29.55 -61.34
C PRO A 280 -24.87 -28.74 -61.39
N LEU A 281 -23.78 -29.52 -61.45
CA LEU A 281 -22.39 -29.17 -61.77
C LEU A 281 -22.23 -28.43 -63.11
N SER A 282 -21.27 -27.49 -63.15
CA SER A 282 -20.61 -27.04 -64.38
C SER A 282 -19.10 -27.18 -64.26
N ARG A 283 -18.55 -27.98 -65.19
CA ARG A 283 -17.11 -28.13 -65.49
C ARG A 283 -16.58 -26.85 -66.12
N GLY A 284 -15.47 -26.34 -65.59
CA GLY A 284 -14.65 -25.33 -66.23
C GLY A 284 -13.18 -25.66 -66.03
N ASP A 285 -12.56 -26.21 -67.06
CA ASP A 285 -11.11 -26.35 -67.17
C ASP A 285 -10.46 -24.96 -67.22
N GLY A 286 -9.51 -24.73 -66.32
CA GLY A 286 -8.73 -23.50 -66.26
C GLY A 286 -7.46 -23.73 -65.47
N LYS A 287 -6.37 -24.05 -66.18
CA LYS A 287 -5.01 -23.97 -65.63
C LYS A 287 -4.78 -22.55 -65.15
N SER A 288 -4.66 -22.35 -63.83
CA SER A 288 -4.22 -21.09 -63.24
C SER A 288 -3.30 -21.39 -62.06
N GLU A 289 -2.10 -20.85 -62.12
CA GLU A 289 -1.05 -20.93 -61.10
C GLU A 289 -1.60 -20.47 -59.75
N LYS A 290 -1.81 -21.40 -58.82
CA LYS A 290 -2.22 -21.11 -57.45
C LYS A 290 -1.03 -20.57 -56.65
N ARG A 291 -0.70 -19.30 -56.84
CA ARG A 291 -0.03 -18.50 -55.81
C ARG A 291 -1.06 -18.26 -54.71
N SER A 292 -1.07 -19.13 -53.69
CA SER A 292 -1.84 -18.98 -52.47
C SER A 292 -1.40 -17.70 -51.77
N ARG A 293 -2.16 -16.63 -51.98
CA ARG A 293 -1.96 -15.31 -51.39
C ARG A 293 -2.24 -15.41 -49.88
N TRP A 294 -1.19 -15.31 -49.08
CA TRP A 294 -1.22 -15.41 -47.61
C TRP A 294 -1.98 -14.25 -46.97
N VAL A 295 -1.95 -13.06 -47.58
CA VAL A 295 -2.78 -11.91 -47.18
C VAL A 295 -3.70 -11.53 -48.35
N GLY A 296 -4.87 -12.15 -48.36
CA GLY A 296 -5.92 -11.86 -49.33
C GLY A 296 -6.90 -10.85 -48.78
N SER A 297 -6.82 -9.62 -49.30
CA SER A 297 -7.94 -8.79 -49.73
C SER A 297 -9.24 -8.98 -48.95
N ALA A 298 -9.64 -7.93 -48.24
CA ALA A 298 -11.01 -7.68 -47.80
C ALA A 298 -12.03 -8.26 -48.80
N LEU A 299 -12.50 -9.47 -48.52
CA LEU A 299 -13.57 -10.14 -49.21
C LEU A 299 -14.76 -10.01 -48.29
N GLN A 300 -15.73 -9.27 -48.80
CA GLN A 300 -17.01 -9.01 -48.18
C GLN A 300 -17.62 -10.29 -47.60
N ASN A 301 -18.01 -10.21 -46.33
CA ASN A 301 -18.97 -11.03 -45.61
C ASN A 301 -19.60 -12.17 -46.43
N THR A 302 -19.01 -13.36 -46.33
CA THR A 302 -19.75 -14.63 -46.39
C THR A 302 -19.60 -15.32 -45.03
N SER A 303 -20.69 -15.34 -44.28
CA SER A 303 -20.83 -15.48 -42.83
C SER A 303 -20.56 -16.88 -42.23
N ALA A 304 -19.55 -17.65 -42.66
CA ALA A 304 -19.45 -19.02 -42.13
C ALA A 304 -18.07 -19.63 -41.93
N THR A 305 -16.96 -19.00 -42.31
CA THR A 305 -15.64 -19.66 -42.24
C THR A 305 -14.66 -18.85 -41.41
N ARG A 306 -14.08 -19.44 -40.37
CA ARG A 306 -13.01 -18.86 -39.56
C ARG A 306 -11.67 -19.54 -39.88
N ALA A 307 -10.60 -18.76 -39.81
CA ALA A 307 -9.24 -19.23 -40.02
C ALA A 307 -8.35 -18.81 -38.85
N PHE A 308 -7.52 -19.73 -38.37
CA PHE A 308 -6.48 -19.48 -37.37
C PHE A 308 -5.12 -19.93 -37.87
N CYS A 309 -4.07 -19.22 -37.48
CA CYS A 309 -2.70 -19.67 -37.59
C CYS A 309 -2.32 -20.39 -36.29
N ILE A 310 -1.66 -21.54 -36.42
CA ILE A 310 -1.17 -22.33 -35.29
C ILE A 310 0.24 -22.84 -35.54
N ALA A 311 0.95 -23.12 -34.46
CA ALA A 311 2.19 -23.89 -34.51
C ALA A 311 1.89 -25.38 -34.81
N ALA A 312 2.80 -26.04 -35.52
CA ALA A 312 2.72 -27.45 -35.89
C ALA A 312 2.42 -28.36 -34.68
N GLU A 313 3.03 -28.07 -33.55
CA GLU A 313 2.98 -28.79 -32.29
C GLU A 313 1.60 -28.70 -31.62
N ARG A 314 0.83 -27.64 -31.91
CA ARG A 314 -0.52 -27.44 -31.37
C ARG A 314 -1.59 -28.13 -32.22
N LEU A 315 -1.25 -28.72 -33.36
CA LEU A 315 -2.24 -29.33 -34.25
C LEU A 315 -3.10 -30.42 -33.59
N PRO A 316 -2.58 -31.36 -32.76
CA PRO A 316 -3.42 -32.35 -32.09
C PRO A 316 -4.43 -31.75 -31.11
N MET A 317 -4.05 -30.67 -30.43
CA MET A 317 -4.95 -29.90 -29.56
C MET A 317 -6.08 -29.29 -30.38
N ILE A 318 -5.77 -28.68 -31.53
CA ILE A 318 -6.77 -28.06 -32.41
C ILE A 318 -7.68 -29.08 -33.08
N GLN A 319 -7.17 -30.25 -33.45
CA GLN A 319 -8.00 -31.34 -33.99
C GLN A 319 -8.99 -31.89 -32.97
N ALA A 320 -8.63 -31.93 -31.68
CA ALA A 320 -9.56 -32.28 -30.60
C ALA A 320 -10.68 -31.23 -30.41
N ILE A 321 -10.36 -29.95 -30.61
CA ILE A 321 -11.30 -28.83 -30.46
C ILE A 321 -12.14 -28.59 -31.73
N TYR A 322 -11.59 -28.78 -32.91
CA TYR A 322 -12.30 -28.60 -34.19
C TYR A 322 -12.07 -29.83 -35.09
N PRO A 323 -12.82 -30.92 -34.91
CA PRO A 323 -12.61 -32.17 -35.65
C PRO A 323 -12.76 -32.03 -37.17
N ASN A 324 -13.56 -31.06 -37.62
CA ASN A 324 -13.85 -30.82 -39.03
C ASN A 324 -12.97 -29.73 -39.66
N ALA A 325 -11.88 -29.33 -38.99
CA ALA A 325 -11.03 -28.26 -39.49
C ALA A 325 -10.11 -28.75 -40.60
N ILE A 326 -10.00 -27.96 -41.66
CA ILE A 326 -9.13 -28.19 -42.81
C ILE A 326 -7.80 -27.51 -42.54
N VAL A 327 -6.71 -28.26 -42.70
CA VAL A 327 -5.34 -27.79 -42.49
C VAL A 327 -4.73 -27.43 -43.84
N GLU A 328 -4.21 -26.21 -43.98
CA GLU A 328 -3.58 -25.71 -45.20
C GLU A 328 -2.25 -25.00 -44.87
N PRO A 329 -1.09 -25.48 -45.37
CA PRO A 329 -0.85 -26.73 -46.11
C PRO A 329 -0.81 -27.97 -45.21
N ASP A 330 -0.84 -29.15 -45.85
CA ASP A 330 -0.75 -30.46 -45.18
C ASP A 330 0.59 -30.58 -44.43
N LEU A 331 0.52 -30.90 -43.13
CA LEU A 331 1.61 -30.70 -42.18
C LEU A 331 2.22 -32.05 -41.76
N VAL A 332 3.56 -32.14 -41.70
CA VAL A 332 4.22 -33.32 -41.12
C VAL A 332 4.44 -33.05 -39.64
N LEU A 333 3.66 -33.75 -38.80
CA LEU A 333 3.74 -33.61 -37.35
C LEU A 333 5.15 -33.97 -36.83
N PRO A 334 5.74 -33.15 -35.95
CA PRO A 334 6.95 -33.49 -35.23
C PRO A 334 6.79 -34.79 -34.41
N ASP A 335 7.84 -35.59 -34.33
CA ASP A 335 7.79 -36.90 -33.66
C ASP A 335 7.44 -36.83 -32.16
N SER A 336 7.67 -35.68 -31.52
CA SER A 336 7.35 -35.40 -30.11
C SER A 336 5.84 -35.29 -29.83
N VAL A 337 5.02 -35.07 -30.85
CA VAL A 337 3.56 -34.87 -30.73
C VAL A 337 2.76 -35.94 -31.48
N ARG A 338 3.44 -36.73 -32.32
CA ARG A 338 2.86 -37.84 -33.08
C ARG A 338 2.22 -38.87 -32.13
N GLY A 339 0.89 -39.02 -32.20
CA GLY A 339 0.14 -40.01 -31.41
C GLY A 339 -0.36 -39.56 -30.04
N LYS A 340 -0.14 -38.29 -29.64
CA LYS A 340 -0.77 -37.74 -28.43
C LYS A 340 -2.26 -37.50 -28.68
N VAL A 341 -3.12 -38.21 -27.96
CA VAL A 341 -4.57 -37.96 -27.93
C VAL A 341 -4.84 -37.06 -26.73
N LEU A 342 -5.27 -35.83 -27.00
CA LEU A 342 -5.77 -34.92 -25.98
C LEU A 342 -7.29 -35.06 -25.90
N GLU A 343 -7.81 -35.18 -24.68
CA GLU A 343 -9.25 -35.06 -24.48
C GLU A 343 -9.70 -33.63 -24.83
N ARG A 344 -10.89 -33.49 -25.40
CA ARG A 344 -11.42 -32.20 -25.83
C ARG A 344 -11.46 -31.16 -24.70
N ALA A 345 -11.86 -31.57 -23.50
CA ALA A 345 -11.93 -30.68 -22.34
C ALA A 345 -10.54 -30.13 -21.95
N ASP A 346 -9.52 -30.99 -21.95
CA ASP A 346 -8.14 -30.60 -21.67
C ASP A 346 -7.58 -29.68 -22.75
N ALA A 347 -7.89 -29.95 -24.02
CA ALA A 347 -7.47 -29.12 -25.13
C ALA A 347 -8.08 -27.70 -25.04
N VAL A 348 -9.37 -27.59 -24.70
CA VAL A 348 -10.02 -26.29 -24.49
C VAL A 348 -9.42 -25.56 -23.29
N ARG A 349 -9.13 -26.27 -22.19
CA ARG A 349 -8.47 -25.68 -21.01
C ARG A 349 -7.11 -25.08 -21.35
N GLU A 350 -6.27 -25.82 -22.07
CA GLU A 350 -4.94 -25.34 -22.49
C GLU A 350 -5.01 -24.20 -23.51
N LEU A 351 -6.02 -24.21 -24.40
CA LEU A 351 -6.27 -23.09 -25.31
C LEU A 351 -6.66 -21.81 -24.55
N VAL A 352 -7.57 -21.92 -23.58
CA VAL A 352 -7.97 -20.80 -22.73
C VAL A 352 -6.78 -20.31 -21.89
N ARG A 353 -5.98 -21.23 -21.34
CA ARG A 353 -4.77 -20.88 -20.56
C ARG A 353 -3.84 -19.96 -21.35
N GLY A 354 -3.42 -20.38 -22.54
CA GLY A 354 -2.50 -19.58 -23.38
C GLY A 354 -3.06 -18.19 -23.74
N ARG A 355 -4.39 -18.09 -23.88
CA ARG A 355 -5.08 -16.82 -24.12
C ARG A 355 -5.12 -15.90 -22.89
N MET A 356 -5.27 -16.47 -21.69
CA MET A 356 -5.30 -15.71 -20.44
C MET A 356 -3.95 -15.05 -20.12
N GLU A 357 -2.85 -15.63 -20.58
CA GLU A 357 -1.51 -15.08 -20.38
C GLU A 357 -1.26 -13.75 -21.11
N VAL A 358 -2.08 -13.40 -22.11
CA VAL A 358 -1.83 -12.26 -23.00
C VAL A 358 -2.97 -11.23 -23.07
N CYS A 359 -4.21 -11.58 -22.68
CA CYS A 359 -5.39 -10.74 -22.93
C CYS A 359 -5.81 -9.80 -21.79
N GLY A 360 -5.34 -9.99 -20.56
CA GLY A 360 -5.85 -9.23 -19.40
C GLY A 360 -7.31 -9.59 -19.06
N PRO A 361 -8.09 -8.69 -18.41
CA PRO A 361 -9.49 -8.95 -18.06
C PRO A 361 -10.38 -9.19 -19.28
N ILE A 362 -11.08 -10.32 -19.31
CA ILE A 362 -11.97 -10.71 -20.41
C ILE A 362 -13.16 -11.53 -19.90
N SER A 363 -14.31 -11.41 -20.57
CA SER A 363 -15.52 -12.16 -20.24
C SER A 363 -15.55 -13.54 -20.92
N ALA A 364 -16.35 -14.46 -20.35
CA ALA A 364 -16.59 -15.76 -20.98
C ALA A 364 -17.28 -15.64 -22.36
N SER A 365 -18.14 -14.62 -22.52
CA SER A 365 -18.82 -14.31 -23.78
C SER A 365 -17.83 -13.91 -24.88
N GLU A 366 -16.88 -13.02 -24.57
CA GLU A 366 -15.81 -12.61 -25.49
C GLU A 366 -14.93 -13.80 -25.90
N LEU A 367 -14.59 -14.71 -24.97
CA LEU A 367 -13.82 -15.93 -25.28
C LEU A 367 -14.61 -16.92 -26.15
N SER A 368 -15.90 -17.11 -25.88
CA SER A 368 -16.79 -17.96 -26.67
C SER A 368 -16.89 -17.46 -28.11
N GLU A 369 -17.04 -16.15 -28.31
CA GLU A 369 -17.06 -15.53 -29.63
C GLU A 369 -15.70 -15.59 -30.33
N MET A 370 -14.60 -15.44 -29.58
CA MET A 370 -13.24 -15.47 -30.13
C MET A 370 -12.87 -16.85 -30.66
N PHE A 371 -13.14 -17.91 -29.89
CA PHE A 371 -12.82 -19.27 -30.29
C PHE A 371 -13.93 -19.96 -31.09
N VAL A 372 -15.15 -19.44 -31.10
CA VAL A 372 -16.32 -20.13 -31.71
C VAL A 372 -16.56 -21.47 -30.99
N LEU A 373 -16.58 -21.41 -29.66
CA LEU A 373 -16.87 -22.54 -28.77
C LEU A 373 -18.11 -22.25 -27.94
N SER A 374 -18.78 -23.31 -27.47
CA SER A 374 -19.94 -23.15 -26.60
C SER A 374 -19.54 -22.48 -25.28
N ARG A 375 -20.41 -21.63 -24.74
CA ARG A 375 -20.15 -20.97 -23.45
C ARG A 375 -19.94 -21.96 -22.31
N SER A 376 -20.63 -23.10 -22.35
CA SER A 376 -20.44 -24.20 -21.39
C SER A 376 -19.03 -24.79 -21.37
N GLU A 377 -18.39 -24.94 -22.53
CA GLU A 377 -17.01 -25.45 -22.61
C GLU A 377 -16.00 -24.42 -22.08
N ILE A 378 -16.22 -23.14 -22.38
CA ILE A 378 -15.39 -22.03 -21.89
C ILE A 378 -15.54 -21.88 -20.37
N ASP A 379 -16.75 -21.89 -19.84
CA ASP A 379 -17.00 -21.80 -18.40
C ASP A 379 -16.37 -22.98 -17.64
N ALA A 380 -16.46 -24.20 -18.18
CA ALA A 380 -15.80 -25.37 -17.59
C ALA A 380 -14.27 -25.23 -17.56
N ALA A 381 -13.66 -24.73 -18.64
CA ALA A 381 -12.23 -24.47 -18.71
C ALA A 381 -11.79 -23.37 -17.73
N LEU A 382 -12.53 -22.26 -17.64
CA LEU A 382 -12.24 -21.16 -16.71
C LEU A 382 -12.35 -21.61 -15.24
N LEU A 383 -13.38 -22.38 -14.90
CA LEU A 383 -13.53 -22.93 -13.55
C LEU A 383 -12.39 -23.90 -13.17
N ALA A 384 -11.91 -24.71 -14.13
CA ALA A 384 -10.77 -25.58 -13.90
C ALA A 384 -9.47 -24.76 -13.66
N LEU A 385 -9.24 -23.71 -14.45
CA LEU A 385 -8.09 -22.82 -14.27
C LEU A 385 -8.16 -22.00 -12.97
N GLU A 386 -9.35 -21.63 -12.52
CA GLU A 386 -9.56 -20.99 -11.22
C GLU A 386 -9.23 -21.95 -10.07
N ALA A 387 -9.65 -23.22 -10.17
CA ALA A 387 -9.33 -24.25 -9.16
C ALA A 387 -7.82 -24.51 -9.06
N GLU A 388 -7.08 -24.37 -10.16
CA GLU A 388 -5.61 -24.42 -10.18
C GLU A 388 -4.95 -23.13 -9.62
N GLY A 389 -5.72 -22.06 -9.40
CA GLY A 389 -5.23 -20.76 -8.93
C GLY A 389 -4.52 -19.92 -10.00
N PHE A 390 -4.68 -20.28 -11.29
CA PHE A 390 -4.05 -19.61 -12.42
C PHE A 390 -4.74 -18.28 -12.76
N ILE A 391 -6.07 -18.28 -12.76
CA ILE A 391 -6.90 -17.09 -13.01
C ILE A 391 -7.76 -16.72 -11.81
N LEU A 392 -8.22 -15.47 -11.81
CA LEU A 392 -9.16 -14.93 -10.83
C LEU A 392 -10.39 -14.36 -11.54
N ARG A 393 -11.54 -14.48 -10.88
CA ARG A 393 -12.83 -13.95 -11.35
C ARG A 393 -13.18 -12.65 -10.63
N GLY A 394 -13.76 -11.70 -11.35
CA GLY A 394 -14.15 -10.40 -10.78
C GLY A 394 -14.76 -9.46 -11.80
N LYS A 395 -15.00 -8.21 -11.40
CA LYS A 395 -15.32 -7.09 -12.31
C LYS A 395 -14.14 -6.13 -12.24
N PHE A 396 -13.31 -6.12 -13.27
CA PHE A 396 -12.04 -5.41 -13.25
C PHE A 396 -12.11 -4.11 -14.06
N ARG A 397 -12.88 -4.10 -15.16
CA ARG A 397 -13.16 -2.88 -15.94
C ARG A 397 -14.28 -2.05 -15.27
N PRO A 398 -14.18 -0.70 -15.26
CA PRO A 398 -15.23 0.16 -14.67
C PRO A 398 -16.62 0.00 -15.30
N SER A 399 -16.66 -0.39 -16.58
CA SER A 399 -17.87 -0.58 -17.37
C SER A 399 -18.35 -2.05 -17.43
N ALA A 400 -17.72 -2.96 -16.66
CA ALA A 400 -18.04 -4.39 -16.72
C ALA A 400 -19.44 -4.68 -16.15
N THR A 401 -20.34 -5.12 -17.03
CA THR A 401 -21.67 -5.63 -16.65
C THR A 401 -21.64 -7.12 -16.34
N GLU A 402 -20.85 -7.88 -17.09
CA GLU A 402 -20.63 -9.31 -16.90
C GLU A 402 -19.42 -9.60 -16.00
N GLN A 403 -19.35 -10.85 -15.53
CA GLN A 403 -18.21 -11.35 -14.79
C GLN A 403 -17.03 -11.58 -15.73
N GLU A 404 -15.85 -11.14 -15.29
CA GLU A 404 -14.61 -11.19 -16.03
C GLU A 404 -13.60 -12.12 -15.35
N TRP A 405 -12.64 -12.56 -16.15
CA TRP A 405 -11.57 -13.46 -15.76
C TRP A 405 -10.24 -12.84 -16.15
N CYS A 406 -9.24 -12.98 -15.28
CA CYS A 406 -7.90 -12.45 -15.54
C CYS A 406 -6.83 -13.36 -14.95
N ASP A 407 -5.72 -13.51 -15.65
CA ASP A 407 -4.51 -14.15 -15.14
C ASP A 407 -4.02 -13.46 -13.86
N ARG A 408 -3.65 -14.26 -12.85
CA ARG A 408 -3.26 -13.75 -11.51
C ARG A 408 -2.04 -12.83 -11.57
N ARG A 409 -1.06 -13.12 -12.44
CA ARG A 409 0.18 -12.34 -12.59
C ARG A 409 -0.09 -11.02 -13.31
N LEU A 410 -0.88 -11.03 -14.38
CA LEU A 410 -1.32 -9.82 -15.08
C LEU A 410 -2.15 -8.93 -14.15
N LEU A 411 -3.09 -9.52 -13.41
CA LEU A 411 -3.92 -8.78 -12.47
C LEU A 411 -3.08 -8.09 -11.39
N ALA A 412 -2.11 -8.80 -10.80
CA ALA A 412 -1.20 -8.23 -9.81
C ALA A 412 -0.38 -7.05 -10.39
N ARG A 413 0.05 -7.15 -11.65
CA ARG A 413 0.77 -6.07 -12.35
C ARG A 413 -0.12 -4.86 -12.62
N ILE A 414 -1.36 -5.07 -13.07
CA ILE A 414 -2.35 -3.98 -13.29
C ILE A 414 -2.63 -3.28 -11.96
N HIS A 415 -2.83 -4.05 -10.88
CA HIS A 415 -3.08 -3.51 -9.56
C HIS A 415 -1.90 -2.66 -9.06
N ARG A 416 -0.67 -3.16 -9.21
CA ARG A 416 0.54 -2.40 -8.85
C ARG A 416 0.64 -1.08 -9.62
N LEU A 417 0.42 -1.09 -10.93
CA LEU A 417 0.46 0.13 -11.75
C LEU A 417 -0.64 1.12 -11.36
N THR A 418 -1.84 0.62 -11.07
CA THR A 418 -2.96 1.44 -10.58
C THR A 418 -2.59 2.13 -9.27
N ILE A 419 -2.01 1.38 -8.33
CA ILE A 419 -1.53 1.93 -7.05
C ILE A 419 -0.40 2.94 -7.28
N ASP A 420 0.59 2.63 -8.11
CA ASP A 420 1.73 3.51 -8.33
C ASP A 420 1.31 4.85 -8.97
N ARG A 421 0.28 4.84 -9.85
CA ARG A 421 -0.33 6.08 -10.36
C ARG A 421 -1.00 6.89 -9.25
N LEU A 422 -1.84 6.24 -8.44
CA LEU A 422 -2.51 6.91 -7.31
C LEU A 422 -1.50 7.43 -6.28
N ARG A 423 -0.38 6.72 -6.08
CA ARG A 423 0.73 7.20 -5.24
C ARG A 423 1.42 8.41 -5.85
N ALA A 424 1.62 8.43 -7.16
CA ALA A 424 2.20 9.56 -7.88
C ALA A 424 1.36 10.84 -7.70
N GLU A 425 0.03 10.70 -7.63
CA GLU A 425 -0.90 11.82 -7.38
C GLU A 425 -0.80 12.38 -5.95
N ILE A 426 -0.37 11.58 -4.98
CA ILE A 426 -0.29 11.95 -3.55
C ILE A 426 1.16 11.97 -3.08
N GLN A 427 2.12 12.25 -3.97
CA GLN A 427 3.53 12.25 -3.56
C GLN A 427 3.81 13.35 -2.53
N PRO A 428 4.50 13.02 -1.43
CA PRO A 428 4.88 14.00 -0.44
C PRO A 428 5.81 15.02 -1.10
N VAL A 429 5.42 16.28 -1.04
CA VAL A 429 6.25 17.39 -1.53
C VAL A 429 7.44 17.61 -0.60
N SER A 430 8.51 18.18 -1.15
CA SER A 430 9.67 18.53 -0.33
C SER A 430 9.28 19.54 0.76
N LEU A 431 10.00 19.56 1.90
CA LEU A 431 9.78 20.57 2.94
C LEU A 431 9.92 21.99 2.37
N GLN A 432 10.77 22.20 1.37
CA GLN A 432 10.95 23.50 0.71
C GLN A 432 9.71 23.93 -0.07
N ASP A 433 9.14 23.01 -0.85
CA ASP A 433 7.91 23.27 -1.62
C ASP A 433 6.73 23.50 -0.68
N PHE A 434 6.64 22.72 0.40
CA PHE A 434 5.64 22.92 1.45
C PHE A 434 5.75 24.31 2.08
N TYR A 435 6.96 24.74 2.48
CA TYR A 435 7.15 26.07 3.06
C TYR A 435 6.83 27.19 2.06
N ARG A 436 7.21 27.04 0.78
CA ARG A 436 6.87 28.04 -0.25
C ARG A 436 5.36 28.14 -0.43
N PHE A 437 4.67 27.01 -0.57
CA PHE A 437 3.21 26.97 -0.63
C PHE A 437 2.59 27.62 0.60
N LEU A 438 3.07 27.27 1.80
CA LEU A 438 2.53 27.74 3.06
C LEU A 438 2.72 29.26 3.24
N PHE A 439 3.88 29.82 2.87
CA PHE A 439 4.10 31.27 2.92
C PHE A 439 3.24 32.01 1.91
N ALA A 440 3.12 31.49 0.68
CA ALA A 440 2.23 32.04 -0.34
C ALA A 440 0.76 31.98 0.09
N TRP A 441 0.31 30.83 0.58
CA TRP A 441 -1.04 30.61 1.09
C TRP A 441 -1.36 31.57 2.23
N GLN A 442 -0.47 31.68 3.21
CA GLN A 442 -0.60 32.58 4.36
C GLN A 442 -0.32 34.04 4.04
N ARG A 443 0.01 34.38 2.78
CA ARG A 443 0.36 35.72 2.30
C ARG A 443 1.51 36.38 3.08
N ALA A 444 2.44 35.56 3.57
CA ALA A 444 3.53 35.99 4.44
C ALA A 444 4.89 36.10 3.72
N ASP A 445 4.92 35.92 2.40
CA ASP A 445 6.03 36.27 1.52
C ASP A 445 5.91 37.72 1.02
N LEU A 446 6.74 38.14 0.06
CA LEU A 446 6.70 39.50 -0.50
C LEU A 446 5.78 39.62 -1.73
N GLU A 447 5.53 38.52 -2.44
CA GLU A 447 4.79 38.52 -3.72
C GLU A 447 3.27 38.43 -3.49
N HIS A 448 2.82 37.72 -2.45
CA HIS A 448 1.40 37.46 -2.19
C HIS A 448 0.78 38.36 -1.12
N ARG A 449 1.47 39.42 -0.69
CA ARG A 449 0.91 40.42 0.24
C ARG A 449 -0.24 41.14 -0.42
N VAL A 450 -1.25 41.44 0.38
CA VAL A 450 -2.39 42.23 -0.08
C VAL A 450 -2.17 43.71 0.20
N GLU A 451 -2.96 44.54 -0.48
CA GLU A 451 -2.90 46.00 -0.36
C GLU A 451 -4.27 46.56 0.02
N GLY A 452 -4.25 47.63 0.82
CA GLY A 452 -5.43 48.40 1.18
C GLY A 452 -6.42 47.70 2.14
N PRO A 453 -7.55 48.36 2.41
CA PRO A 453 -8.53 47.92 3.42
C PRO A 453 -9.29 46.65 3.02
N GLU A 454 -9.58 46.44 1.73
CA GLU A 454 -10.23 45.21 1.24
C GLU A 454 -9.28 44.00 1.35
N GLY A 455 -7.99 44.22 1.08
CA GLY A 455 -6.94 43.23 1.32
C GLY A 455 -6.86 42.81 2.79
N LEU A 456 -6.83 43.80 3.69
CA LEU A 456 -6.86 43.55 5.14
C LEU A 456 -8.08 42.72 5.53
N GLN A 457 -9.26 43.03 5.01
CA GLN A 457 -10.46 42.24 5.28
C GLN A 457 -10.22 40.77 4.91
N SER A 458 -9.77 40.47 3.68
CA SER A 458 -9.48 39.10 3.22
C SER A 458 -8.49 38.34 4.11
N VAL A 459 -7.46 39.03 4.64
CA VAL A 459 -6.52 38.44 5.61
C VAL A 459 -7.21 38.09 6.93
N LEU A 460 -8.12 38.94 7.41
CA LEU A 460 -8.89 38.67 8.62
C LEU A 460 -9.90 37.52 8.43
N GLU A 461 -10.43 37.30 7.22
CA GLU A 461 -11.30 36.14 6.93
C GLU A 461 -10.52 34.83 6.94
N GLN A 462 -9.25 34.88 6.49
CA GLN A 462 -8.34 33.74 6.51
C GLN A 462 -7.87 33.40 7.93
N LEU A 463 -7.70 34.41 8.79
CA LEU A 463 -7.28 34.27 10.19
C LEU A 463 -8.44 34.28 11.18
N ASP A 464 -9.67 34.16 10.68
CA ASP A 464 -10.90 34.22 11.46
C ASP A 464 -10.88 33.20 12.61
N GLY A 465 -11.11 33.68 13.84
CA GLY A 465 -11.14 32.84 15.04
C GLY A 465 -9.78 32.38 15.59
N CYS A 466 -8.67 32.79 14.97
CA CYS A 466 -7.32 32.48 15.46
C CYS A 466 -7.00 33.29 16.72
N GLU A 467 -6.56 32.66 17.82
CA GLU A 467 -6.15 33.39 19.04
C GLU A 467 -4.64 33.61 19.07
N LEU A 468 -4.22 34.87 19.03
CA LEU A 468 -2.82 35.28 19.06
C LEU A 468 -2.58 36.34 20.15
N PRO A 469 -1.34 36.51 20.64
CA PRO A 469 -1.03 37.59 21.58
C PRO A 469 -1.43 38.94 21.02
N LEU A 470 -2.10 39.77 21.83
CA LEU A 470 -2.59 41.10 21.43
C LEU A 470 -1.55 41.92 20.66
N THR A 471 -0.31 41.97 21.15
CA THR A 471 0.73 42.77 20.48
C THR A 471 1.18 42.22 19.14
N ALA A 472 0.98 40.93 18.86
CA ALA A 472 1.46 40.28 17.65
C ALA A 472 0.57 40.59 16.44
N TRP A 473 -0.72 40.90 16.64
CA TRP A 473 -1.68 41.14 15.56
C TRP A 473 -1.20 42.22 14.59
N GLU A 474 -1.07 43.47 15.05
CA GLU A 474 -0.69 44.55 14.15
C GLU A 474 0.81 44.53 13.82
N SER A 475 1.66 44.30 14.83
CA SER A 475 3.11 44.46 14.67
C SER A 475 3.81 43.34 13.89
N ALA A 476 3.21 42.15 13.79
CA ALA A 476 3.84 40.98 13.18
C ALA A 476 2.91 40.23 12.21
N VAL A 477 1.63 40.08 12.53
CA VAL A 477 0.72 39.24 11.73
C VAL A 477 0.18 40.02 10.52
N LEU A 478 -0.40 41.20 10.75
CA LEU A 478 -0.96 42.06 9.71
C LEU A 478 0.15 42.77 8.92
N ALA A 479 1.16 43.31 9.58
CA ALA A 479 2.30 43.94 8.93
C ALA A 479 3.10 43.00 8.00
N ALA A 480 3.05 41.68 8.22
CA ALA A 480 3.69 40.71 7.34
C ALA A 480 2.84 40.34 6.10
N ARG A 481 1.55 40.65 6.11
CA ARG A 481 0.55 40.21 5.11
C ARG A 481 -0.06 41.34 4.30
N VAL A 482 -0.07 42.55 4.85
CA VAL A 482 -0.64 43.75 4.23
C VAL A 482 0.48 44.75 4.00
N ASN A 483 0.69 45.13 2.74
CA ASN A 483 1.63 46.19 2.37
C ASN A 483 1.13 47.54 2.91
N ASP A 484 2.04 48.32 3.47
CA ASP A 484 1.78 49.65 4.04
C ASP A 484 0.55 49.69 4.96
N TYR A 485 0.43 48.68 5.84
CA TYR A 485 -0.68 48.56 6.78
C TYR A 485 -0.90 49.83 7.61
N ASP A 486 -2.12 50.37 7.54
CA ASP A 486 -2.61 51.48 8.36
C ASP A 486 -3.57 50.96 9.43
N PRO A 487 -3.29 51.18 10.74
CA PRO A 487 -4.19 50.81 11.84
C PRO A 487 -5.62 51.35 11.69
N GLU A 488 -5.82 52.49 11.03
CA GLU A 488 -7.15 53.05 10.80
C GLU A 488 -8.08 52.09 10.03
N TRP A 489 -7.52 51.20 9.18
CA TRP A 489 -8.32 50.25 8.42
C TRP A 489 -8.93 49.17 9.31
N LEU A 490 -8.18 48.66 10.29
CA LEU A 490 -8.68 47.72 11.28
C LEU A 490 -9.72 48.38 12.18
N ASP A 491 -9.45 49.61 12.62
CA ASP A 491 -10.39 50.39 13.44
C ASP A 491 -11.72 50.59 12.71
N ARG A 492 -11.69 50.97 11.42
CA ARG A 492 -12.91 51.12 10.60
C ARG A 492 -13.68 49.80 10.47
N LEU A 493 -13.00 48.67 10.29
CA LEU A 493 -13.63 47.35 10.23
C LEU A 493 -14.29 46.97 11.58
N CYS A 494 -13.63 47.27 12.70
CA CYS A 494 -14.18 47.08 14.04
C CYS A 494 -15.38 48.02 14.30
N PHE A 495 -15.27 49.31 13.97
CA PHE A 495 -16.35 50.29 14.16
C PHE A 495 -17.55 50.02 13.27
N SER A 496 -17.34 49.49 12.06
CA SER A 496 -18.44 49.03 11.19
C SER A 496 -19.20 47.84 11.76
N GLY A 497 -18.63 47.16 12.77
CA GLY A 497 -19.20 45.99 13.41
C GLY A 497 -19.06 44.70 12.59
N ARG A 498 -18.33 44.73 11.47
CA ARG A 498 -18.06 43.55 10.62
C ARG A 498 -17.07 42.59 11.28
N VAL A 499 -16.04 43.15 11.94
CA VAL A 499 -15.03 42.40 12.68
C VAL A 499 -15.23 42.62 14.17
N GLY A 500 -15.32 41.53 14.92
CA GLY A 500 -15.26 41.53 16.38
C GLY A 500 -13.89 41.12 16.87
N TRP A 501 -13.57 41.49 18.11
CA TRP A 501 -12.36 41.04 18.77
C TRP A 501 -12.65 40.65 20.22
N GLY A 502 -11.96 39.62 20.69
CA GLY A 502 -12.18 39.11 22.03
C GLY A 502 -11.45 37.79 22.25
N ARG A 503 -11.64 37.23 23.44
CA ARG A 503 -11.13 35.90 23.76
C ARG A 503 -12.25 34.89 23.57
N LEU A 504 -12.02 33.91 22.70
CA LEU A 504 -12.99 32.85 22.37
C LEU A 504 -12.83 31.64 23.30
N SER A 505 -11.62 31.38 23.77
CA SER A 505 -11.33 30.28 24.70
C SER A 505 -11.75 30.62 26.13
N SER A 506 -12.46 29.69 26.77
CA SER A 506 -12.90 29.82 28.17
C SER A 506 -11.71 30.03 29.12
N LEU A 507 -11.90 30.88 30.14
CA LEU A 507 -10.92 31.07 31.19
C LEU A 507 -10.80 29.77 32.00
N GLN A 508 -9.58 29.28 32.20
CA GLN A 508 -9.30 28.09 33.02
C GLN A 508 -9.83 28.22 34.45
N ASN A 509 -10.01 29.45 34.94
CA ASN A 509 -10.60 29.74 36.24
C ASN A 509 -11.83 30.67 36.07
N PRO A 510 -13.06 30.15 36.22
CA PRO A 510 -14.28 30.95 36.05
C PRO A 510 -14.47 32.03 37.12
N ASN A 511 -13.73 31.94 38.24
CA ASN A 511 -13.77 32.91 39.34
C ASN A 511 -12.69 34.01 39.23
N ALA A 512 -11.86 34.01 38.18
CA ALA A 512 -10.89 35.06 37.96
C ALA A 512 -11.61 36.36 37.55
N ARG A 513 -11.36 37.46 38.28
CA ARG A 513 -11.88 38.79 37.91
C ARG A 513 -11.43 39.16 36.50
N ALA A 514 -12.31 39.80 35.72
CA ALA A 514 -11.97 40.35 34.41
C ALA A 514 -10.87 41.42 34.57
N PHE A 515 -9.63 41.04 34.26
CA PHE A 515 -8.51 41.97 34.16
C PHE A 515 -8.43 42.53 32.74
N ALA A 516 -7.95 43.78 32.62
CA ALA A 516 -7.65 44.37 31.32
C ALA A 516 -6.66 43.46 30.56
N PRO A 517 -6.80 43.30 29.22
CA PRO A 517 -5.91 42.48 28.44
C PRO A 517 -4.45 42.92 28.61
N LEU A 518 -3.57 41.96 28.92
CA LEU A 518 -2.13 42.17 28.91
C LEU A 518 -1.62 42.06 27.46
N ARG A 519 -0.41 42.55 27.20
CA ARG A 519 0.23 42.46 25.87
C ARG A 519 0.32 41.01 25.34
N THR A 520 0.41 40.06 26.25
CA THR A 520 0.49 38.61 25.96
C THR A 520 -0.86 37.91 25.98
N SER A 521 -1.96 38.63 26.25
CA SER A 521 -3.30 38.04 26.28
C SER A 521 -3.67 37.51 24.89
N PRO A 522 -4.12 36.24 24.79
CA PRO A 522 -4.60 35.69 23.54
C PRO A 522 -5.93 36.36 23.20
N ILE A 523 -5.96 37.02 22.05
CA ILE A 523 -7.14 37.68 21.48
C ILE A 523 -7.32 37.13 20.07
N ALA A 524 -8.55 36.83 19.70
CA ALA A 524 -8.95 36.54 18.34
C ALA A 524 -9.59 37.78 17.70
N LEU A 525 -9.27 37.99 16.43
CA LEU A 525 -10.08 38.78 15.52
C LEU A 525 -10.97 37.80 14.76
N TYR A 526 -12.25 38.11 14.67
CA TYR A 526 -13.20 37.22 14.00
C TYR A 526 -14.29 37.99 13.27
N GLN A 527 -14.85 37.38 12.24
CA GLN A 527 -16.05 37.88 11.60
C GLN A 527 -17.23 37.76 12.56
N ARG A 528 -18.00 38.83 12.71
CA ARG A 528 -19.10 38.85 13.67
C ARG A 528 -20.17 37.80 13.38
N GLU A 529 -20.40 37.49 12.11
CA GLU A 529 -21.32 36.44 11.66
C GLU A 529 -20.92 35.05 12.18
N ASN A 530 -19.62 34.75 12.24
CA ASN A 530 -19.10 33.44 12.67
C ASN A 530 -18.92 33.34 14.20
N LEU A 531 -19.22 34.40 14.96
CA LEU A 531 -18.99 34.42 16.42
C LEU A 531 -19.73 33.28 17.14
N HIS A 532 -20.96 32.98 16.73
CA HIS A 532 -21.74 31.92 17.37
C HIS A 532 -21.07 30.55 17.17
N ASP A 533 -20.60 30.26 15.96
CA ASP A 533 -19.92 29.00 15.63
C ASP A 533 -18.60 28.88 16.40
N TRP A 534 -17.86 29.98 16.50
CA TRP A 534 -16.63 30.02 17.29
C TRP A 534 -16.85 29.77 18.78
N LEU A 535 -17.91 30.33 19.36
CA LEU A 535 -18.26 30.08 20.77
C LEU A 535 -18.78 28.66 21.01
N HIS A 536 -19.50 28.07 20.05
CA HIS A 536 -19.94 26.68 20.15
C HIS A 536 -18.74 25.72 20.13
N LEU A 537 -17.79 25.93 19.21
CA LEU A 537 -16.57 25.12 19.10
C LEU A 537 -15.66 25.22 20.33
N THR A 538 -15.71 26.32 21.10
CA THR A 538 -14.92 26.46 22.32
C THR A 538 -15.61 25.98 23.60
N GLN A 539 -16.92 25.70 23.55
CA GLN A 539 -17.69 25.16 24.68
C GLN A 539 -17.61 23.64 24.79
N GLU A 540 -17.46 22.92 23.68
CA GLU A 540 -17.28 21.46 23.71
C GLU A 540 -15.87 21.10 24.18
N ARG A 541 -15.73 20.82 25.48
CA ARG A 541 -14.71 19.88 25.94
C ARG A 541 -15.00 18.54 25.27
N PHE A 542 -14.27 18.21 24.21
CA PHE A 542 -14.22 16.87 23.61
C PHE A 542 -14.04 15.82 24.72
N SER A 543 -15.16 15.26 25.14
CA SER A 543 -15.26 14.04 25.93
C SER A 543 -15.80 13.06 24.91
N PHE A 544 -14.95 12.20 24.34
CA PHE A 544 -15.39 11.20 23.34
C PHE A 544 -16.58 10.40 23.90
N PRO A 545 -17.81 10.53 23.35
CA PRO A 545 -18.86 9.57 23.60
C PRO A 545 -18.75 8.53 22.48
N GLN A 546 -18.48 7.28 22.85
CA GLN A 546 -18.76 6.18 21.95
C GLN A 546 -20.25 6.20 21.59
N THR A 547 -20.59 6.31 20.31
CA THR A 547 -21.70 5.63 19.56
C THR A 547 -22.51 6.51 18.57
N ASN A 548 -22.51 6.00 17.34
CA ASN A 548 -23.61 5.86 16.35
C ASN A 548 -24.43 7.08 15.88
N GLY A 549 -24.23 7.47 14.60
CA GLY A 549 -25.33 7.91 13.71
C GLY A 549 -25.08 9.16 12.85
N PRO A 550 -25.65 9.25 11.63
CA PRO A 550 -25.21 10.16 10.56
C PRO A 550 -26.03 11.47 10.50
N ARG A 551 -25.90 12.35 11.49
CA ARG A 551 -26.56 13.68 11.46
C ARG A 551 -25.66 14.90 11.62
N LEU A 552 -24.35 14.72 11.81
CA LEU A 552 -23.40 15.83 12.03
C LEU A 552 -22.52 16.17 10.82
N ALA A 553 -22.65 15.48 9.69
CA ALA A 553 -21.77 15.70 8.53
C ALA A 553 -22.02 17.03 7.80
N GLY A 554 -23.26 17.52 7.74
CA GLY A 554 -23.61 18.67 6.91
C GLY A 554 -23.17 20.04 7.44
N THR A 555 -22.84 20.16 8.73
CA THR A 555 -22.43 21.43 9.35
C THR A 555 -20.92 21.55 9.55
N LEU A 556 -20.17 20.47 9.34
CA LEU A 556 -18.71 20.42 9.52
C LEU A 556 -17.92 20.74 8.24
N GLU A 557 -18.54 20.68 7.05
CA GLU A 557 -17.86 20.96 5.78
C GLU A 557 -17.51 22.45 5.59
N ASP A 558 -18.33 23.38 6.08
CA ASP A 558 -18.08 24.83 5.93
C ASP A 558 -17.18 25.42 7.03
N VAL A 559 -17.18 24.84 8.24
CA VAL A 559 -16.42 25.38 9.41
C VAL A 559 -15.15 24.55 9.71
N GLY A 560 -15.13 23.29 9.27
CA GLY A 560 -14.03 22.35 9.56
C GLY A 560 -12.67 22.85 9.08
N ALA A 561 -12.61 23.58 7.97
CA ALA A 561 -11.36 24.09 7.39
C ALA A 561 -10.58 25.08 8.28
N LYS A 562 -11.16 25.57 9.40
CA LYS A 562 -10.60 26.71 10.15
C LYS A 562 -10.15 26.44 11.60
N ARG A 563 -10.30 25.26 12.22
CA ARG A 563 -9.63 24.98 13.52
C ARG A 563 -9.43 23.50 13.83
N VAL A 564 -8.16 23.10 14.00
CA VAL A 564 -7.74 21.91 14.78
C VAL A 564 -7.03 22.41 16.04
N SER A 565 -7.62 22.17 17.22
CA SER A 565 -7.03 22.61 18.50
C SER A 565 -5.90 21.69 18.96
N LEU A 566 -4.78 22.31 19.34
CA LEU A 566 -3.65 21.71 20.05
C LEU A 566 -3.92 21.84 21.56
N ALA A 567 -4.41 20.79 22.21
CA ALA A 567 -4.55 20.77 23.68
C ALA A 567 -4.44 19.34 24.25
N SER A 568 -3.30 18.66 24.04
CA SER A 568 -2.95 17.47 24.84
C SER A 568 -1.48 16.98 24.71
N SER A 569 -0.52 17.82 24.28
CA SER A 569 0.87 17.36 24.23
C SER A 569 1.90 18.50 24.13
N LEU A 570 2.17 19.19 25.24
CA LEU A 570 3.45 19.86 25.46
C LEU A 570 3.85 19.61 26.93
N PRO A 571 5.01 18.96 27.20
CA PRO A 571 5.48 18.77 28.57
C PRO A 571 5.96 20.12 29.14
N ASP A 572 5.77 20.29 30.44
CA ASP A 572 6.27 21.39 31.26
C ASP A 572 7.73 21.74 30.89
N ALA A 573 7.92 22.84 30.16
CA ALA A 573 9.23 23.41 29.92
C ALA A 573 9.63 24.24 31.14
N GLY A 574 10.19 23.53 32.13
CA GLY A 574 10.91 24.13 33.25
C GLY A 574 12.03 25.04 32.75
N LEU A 575 12.19 26.16 33.47
CA LEU A 575 13.30 27.10 33.39
C LEU A 575 14.64 26.37 33.25
N CYS A 576 15.34 26.54 32.13
CA CYS A 576 16.72 26.09 31.97
C CYS A 576 17.61 27.27 31.58
N SER A 577 18.21 27.87 32.59
CA SER A 577 19.34 28.78 32.51
C SER A 577 20.59 28.06 32.01
N GLU A 578 21.34 28.72 31.11
CA GLU A 578 22.79 28.56 30.88
C GLU A 578 23.37 27.17 30.49
N ARG A 579 23.74 26.99 29.22
CA ARG A 579 25.15 27.02 28.73
C ARG A 579 25.29 26.55 27.28
N ARG A 580 26.12 27.31 26.55
CA ARG A 580 26.71 27.09 25.23
C ARG A 580 26.86 25.62 24.78
N SER A 581 26.22 25.27 23.67
CA SER A 581 26.85 24.66 22.48
C SER A 581 25.76 24.47 21.40
N ARG A 582 26.12 24.53 20.11
CA ARG A 582 25.22 24.56 18.92
C ARG A 582 24.70 25.94 18.49
N ARG A 583 25.62 26.90 18.36
CA ARG A 583 25.63 27.77 17.16
C ARG A 583 26.17 26.92 16.01
N ASN A 584 25.48 26.82 14.87
CA ASN A 584 26.05 26.63 13.52
C ASN A 584 25.08 26.08 12.44
N HIS A 585 23.78 25.92 12.69
CA HIS A 585 22.83 25.52 11.61
C HIS A 585 21.82 26.62 11.20
N TRP A 586 21.80 27.77 11.88
CA TRP A 586 20.78 28.81 11.66
C TRP A 586 21.28 30.08 10.96
N GLU A 587 22.57 30.20 10.63
CA GLU A 587 23.14 31.40 9.97
C GLU A 587 23.15 31.35 8.43
N MET A 588 22.79 30.22 7.79
CA MET A 588 22.83 30.13 6.32
C MET A 588 21.59 30.67 5.58
N ALA A 589 20.46 30.89 6.25
CA ALA A 589 19.22 31.34 5.60
C ALA A 589 19.05 32.87 5.53
N TRP A 590 19.92 33.67 6.16
CA TRP A 590 19.79 35.13 6.21
C TRP A 590 21.13 35.83 5.91
N LYS A 591 21.44 36.04 4.62
CA LYS A 591 22.46 37.01 4.19
C LYS A 591 21.84 38.42 4.14
N VAL A 592 21.92 39.14 5.26
CA VAL A 592 21.70 40.60 5.28
C VAL A 592 23.05 41.30 5.08
N PRO A 593 23.20 42.32 4.21
CA PRO A 593 24.47 43.01 4.02
C PRO A 593 24.91 43.72 5.30
N ARG A 594 26.20 43.59 5.66
CA ARG A 594 26.81 44.28 6.80
C ARG A 594 26.79 45.80 6.58
N ALA A 595 25.99 46.51 7.37
CA ALA A 595 26.21 47.93 7.66
C ALA A 595 25.97 48.21 9.16
N THR A 596 27.08 48.59 9.82
CA THR A 596 27.28 49.30 11.10
C THR A 596 26.15 49.43 12.15
N ARG A 597 26.50 48.95 13.37
CA ARG A 597 25.94 49.16 14.74
C ARG A 597 24.70 48.34 15.15
N PRO A 598 24.70 47.70 16.34
CA PRO A 598 23.59 46.86 16.79
C PRO A 598 22.49 47.71 17.41
N SER A 599 21.27 47.66 16.86
CA SER A 599 20.06 48.19 17.52
C SER A 599 19.30 47.06 18.23
N LYS A 600 18.61 47.40 19.31
CA LYS A 600 18.01 46.51 20.34
C LYS A 600 16.83 45.62 19.88
N ASN A 601 16.67 45.31 18.59
CA ASN A 601 15.43 44.71 18.04
C ASN A 601 15.45 43.19 17.77
N LEU A 602 16.49 42.45 18.16
CA LEU A 602 16.55 40.98 17.92
C LEU A 602 15.51 40.15 18.71
N ARG A 603 14.91 40.68 19.79
CA ARG A 603 13.85 39.95 20.54
C ARG A 603 12.49 39.93 19.84
N GLY A 604 12.19 40.92 18.99
CA GLY A 604 10.92 41.00 18.27
C GLY A 604 10.80 39.93 17.16
N TYR A 605 11.90 39.65 16.47
CA TYR A 605 11.95 38.66 15.38
C TYR A 605 11.74 37.21 15.86
N CYS A 606 12.19 36.85 17.06
CA CYS A 606 11.93 35.51 17.63
C CYS A 606 10.46 35.33 18.03
N CYS A 607 9.78 36.38 18.52
CA CYS A 607 8.35 36.32 18.83
C CYS A 607 7.49 36.27 17.56
N ALA A 608 7.87 37.01 16.51
CA ALA A 608 7.22 36.95 15.20
C ALA A 608 7.38 35.56 14.57
N ALA A 609 8.57 34.95 14.65
CA ALA A 609 8.82 33.59 14.16
C ALA A 609 8.01 32.53 14.94
N MET A 610 7.88 32.65 16.27
CA MET A 610 7.02 31.76 17.07
C MET A 610 5.52 31.96 16.80
N ALA A 611 5.05 33.21 16.61
CA ALA A 611 3.66 33.48 16.30
C ALA A 611 3.28 33.01 14.88
N LEU A 612 4.19 33.19 13.91
CA LEU A 612 4.11 32.58 12.59
C LEU A 612 4.10 31.05 12.72
N PHE A 613 4.97 30.46 13.55
CA PHE A 613 5.01 29.00 13.78
C PHE A 613 3.71 28.46 14.38
N PHE A 614 3.08 29.15 15.34
CA PHE A 614 1.80 28.72 15.93
C PHE A 614 0.61 28.86 14.96
N ALA A 615 0.53 29.97 14.20
CA ALA A 615 -0.50 30.16 13.17
C ALA A 615 -0.35 29.17 12.00
N VAL A 616 0.91 28.88 11.63
CA VAL A 616 1.29 27.90 10.61
C VAL A 616 1.00 26.46 11.06
N CYS A 617 1.38 26.07 12.28
CA CYS A 617 1.16 24.71 12.79
C CYS A 617 -0.33 24.40 13.01
N SER A 618 -1.16 25.41 13.29
CA SER A 618 -2.62 25.24 13.39
C SER A 618 -3.28 25.02 12.03
N SER A 619 -2.66 25.47 10.94
CA SER A 619 -3.15 25.35 9.55
C SER A 619 -2.59 24.12 8.83
N ALA A 620 -1.36 23.72 9.13
CA ALA A 620 -0.64 22.63 8.45
C ALA A 620 -1.19 21.21 8.70
N ARG A 621 -2.04 21.01 9.72
CA ARG A 621 -2.67 19.71 10.00
C ARG A 621 -3.90 19.38 9.13
N PHE A 622 -4.35 20.32 8.30
CA PHE A 622 -5.49 20.11 7.41
C PHE A 622 -5.13 19.47 6.06
N LEU A 623 -3.84 19.47 5.70
CA LEU A 623 -3.35 19.01 4.40
C LEU A 623 -2.45 17.76 4.47
N ALA A 624 -2.31 17.16 5.66
CA ALA A 624 -1.53 15.92 5.86
C ALA A 624 -2.42 14.69 5.86
#